data_AF-A0A9W6ZH58-F1
#
_entry.id   AF-A0A9W6ZH58-F1
#
_cell.length_a   1.000
_cell.length_b   1.000
_cell.length_c   1.000
_cell.angle_alpha   90.00
_cell.angle_beta   90.00
_cell.angle_gamma   90.00
#
_symmetry.space_group_name_H-M   'P 1'
#
loop_
_entity.id
_entity.type
_entity.pdbx_description
1 polymer ?
#
loop_
_entity_poly.entity_id
_entity_poly.type
_entity_poly.pdbx_seq_one_letter_code
_entity_poly.pdbx_strand_id
1 'polypeptide(L)'
;MPQMRNSALLFTCTCACAYFIKTSPTIRSILGLPAISESSANLALWSGKWSSDQTRWQRDDYHHSLLKHYASTLKGRDNILVPLCGKTKDLQYLTGQGHDVVGIEGIHKAISEFGAENADLVAFDSLTDTGEYKPYFETYSGTDRSTSKSLKVLRGDFFLSGAAVEGSTTWGGQWGGGP
;
A
#
# COMPACT_ATOMS: atom_id res chain seq x y z
N MET A 1 -17.13 -45.69 45.12
CA MET A 1 -15.87 -44.91 45.15
C MET A 1 -15.92 -43.83 44.07
N PRO A 2 -15.34 -42.66 44.33
CA PRO A 2 -16.01 -41.36 44.21
C PRO A 2 -15.34 -40.42 43.18
N GLN A 3 -16.12 -39.53 42.55
CA GLN A 3 -16.13 -38.05 42.71
C GLN A 3 -15.07 -37.20 41.98
N MET A 4 -15.60 -36.10 41.45
CA MET A 4 -15.02 -34.75 41.27
C MET A 4 -14.03 -34.45 40.14
N ARG A 5 -14.51 -33.59 39.23
CA ARG A 5 -13.96 -32.28 38.83
C ARG A 5 -12.52 -31.98 39.28
N ASN A 6 -11.68 -31.46 38.36
CA ASN A 6 -11.02 -30.18 38.59
C ASN A 6 -10.51 -29.50 37.30
N SER A 7 -10.82 -28.22 37.25
CA SER A 7 -10.42 -27.19 36.31
C SER A 7 -8.91 -26.98 36.24
N ALA A 8 -8.41 -26.61 35.07
CA ALA A 8 -7.29 -25.68 34.93
C ALA A 8 -7.58 -24.74 33.76
N LEU A 9 -8.24 -23.62 34.08
CA LEU A 9 -8.13 -22.39 33.31
C LEU A 9 -6.67 -21.94 33.38
N LEU A 10 -5.97 -21.92 32.25
CA LEU A 10 -4.84 -21.02 32.07
C LEU A 10 -5.22 -19.96 31.02
N PHE A 11 -5.88 -18.93 31.53
CA PHE A 11 -5.88 -17.59 30.94
C PHE A 11 -4.45 -17.06 31.09
N THR A 12 -3.64 -17.06 30.02
CA THR A 12 -2.50 -16.12 29.92
C THR A 12 -2.25 -15.70 28.47
N CYS A 13 -2.57 -14.43 28.23
CA CYS A 13 -1.90 -13.48 27.34
C CYS A 13 -1.76 -13.83 25.84
N THR A 14 -2.83 -13.57 25.07
CA THR A 14 -2.90 -13.75 23.61
C THR A 14 -2.18 -12.71 22.75
N CYS A 15 -1.53 -11.67 23.29
CA CYS A 15 -1.03 -10.57 22.43
C CYS A 15 0.48 -10.51 22.18
N ALA A 16 1.33 -11.30 22.83
CA ALA A 16 2.78 -11.22 22.61
C ALA A 16 3.37 -12.35 21.72
N CYS A 17 2.84 -13.58 21.80
CA CYS A 17 3.40 -14.71 21.03
C CYS A 17 3.08 -14.65 19.53
N ALA A 18 1.89 -14.19 19.14
CA ALA A 18 1.56 -14.03 17.71
C ALA A 18 2.32 -12.87 17.05
N TYR A 19 2.79 -11.90 17.85
CA TYR A 19 3.54 -10.76 17.35
C TYR A 19 5.01 -11.11 17.06
N PHE A 20 5.66 -11.88 17.94
CA PHE A 20 7.04 -12.33 17.76
C PHE A 20 7.22 -13.30 16.59
N ILE A 21 6.17 -14.07 16.26
CA ILE A 21 6.17 -15.02 15.14
C ILE A 21 6.06 -14.29 13.78
N LYS A 22 5.30 -13.19 13.71
CA LYS A 22 5.06 -12.45 12.45
C LYS A 22 6.22 -11.51 12.06
N THR A 23 7.08 -11.13 13.00
CA THR A 23 8.20 -10.19 12.77
C THR A 23 9.58 -10.85 12.83
N SER A 24 9.69 -12.11 13.27
CA SER A 24 10.97 -12.82 13.33
C SER A 24 11.46 -13.26 11.93
N PRO A 25 12.68 -12.84 11.51
CA PRO A 25 13.29 -13.27 10.25
C PRO A 25 13.43 -14.80 10.16
N THR A 26 13.62 -15.47 11.30
CA THR A 26 13.83 -16.91 11.40
C THR A 26 12.58 -17.71 11.05
N ILE A 27 11.40 -17.26 11.48
CA ILE A 27 10.15 -18.00 11.19
C ILE A 27 9.69 -17.81 9.74
N ARG A 28 9.97 -16.65 9.14
CA ARG A 28 9.74 -16.43 7.70
C ARG A 28 10.55 -17.39 6.83
N SER A 29 11.80 -17.69 7.22
CA SER A 29 12.64 -18.69 6.55
C SER A 29 12.08 -20.11 6.65
N ILE A 30 11.46 -20.48 7.78
CA ILE A 30 10.86 -21.82 7.98
C ILE A 30 9.59 -21.98 7.15
N LEU A 31 8.81 -20.91 6.99
CA LEU A 31 7.53 -20.93 6.28
C LEU A 31 7.64 -20.63 4.77
N GLY A 32 8.86 -20.41 4.23
CA GLY A 32 9.06 -20.08 2.82
C GLY A 32 8.39 -18.78 2.37
N LEU A 33 8.03 -17.91 3.32
CA LEU A 33 7.35 -16.65 3.02
C LEU A 33 8.40 -15.59 2.65
N PRO A 34 8.25 -14.87 1.52
CA PRO A 34 9.18 -13.82 1.16
C PRO A 34 9.19 -12.75 2.26
N ALA A 35 10.38 -12.30 2.63
CA ALA A 35 10.54 -11.15 3.51
C ALA A 35 9.85 -9.93 2.87
N ILE A 36 9.13 -9.14 3.67
CA ILE A 36 8.88 -7.74 3.32
C ILE A 36 10.22 -7.03 3.57
N SER A 37 11.19 -7.28 2.71
CA SER A 37 12.41 -6.50 2.61
C SER A 37 12.40 -5.84 1.26
N GLU A 38 13.03 -4.67 1.16
CA GLU A 38 13.31 -3.96 -0.09
C GLU A 38 14.26 -4.82 -0.95
N SER A 39 13.78 -5.96 -1.42
CA SER A 39 14.59 -7.15 -1.70
C SER A 39 14.97 -7.29 -3.16
N SER A 40 14.43 -6.46 -4.04
CA SER A 40 14.93 -6.35 -5.40
C SER A 40 16.08 -5.34 -5.43
N ALA A 41 17.14 -5.65 -6.19
CA ALA A 41 18.25 -4.71 -6.43
C ALA A 41 17.75 -3.34 -6.94
N ASN A 42 16.61 -3.34 -7.64
CA ASN A 42 15.92 -2.14 -8.09
C ASN A 42 15.39 -1.30 -6.91
N LEU A 43 14.67 -1.91 -5.96
CA LEU A 43 14.18 -1.19 -4.77
C LEU A 43 15.34 -0.62 -3.95
N ALA A 44 16.42 -1.38 -3.75
CA ALA A 44 17.60 -0.89 -3.04
C ALA A 44 18.24 0.34 -3.72
N LEU A 45 18.32 0.36 -5.05
CA LEU A 45 18.81 1.51 -5.81
C LEU A 45 17.91 2.74 -5.62
N TRP A 46 16.60 2.57 -5.71
CA TRP A 46 15.65 3.68 -5.52
C TRP A 46 15.64 4.18 -4.08
N SER A 47 15.73 3.27 -3.11
CA SER A 47 15.86 3.57 -1.68
C SER A 47 17.10 4.42 -1.39
N GLY A 48 18.23 4.10 -2.03
CA GLY A 48 19.46 4.89 -1.93
C GLY A 48 19.29 6.31 -2.49
N LYS A 49 18.59 6.47 -3.61
CA LYS A 49 18.30 7.80 -4.18
C LYS A 49 17.38 8.63 -3.28
N TRP A 50 16.31 8.02 -2.76
CA TRP A 50 15.41 8.69 -1.82
C TRP A 50 16.11 9.05 -0.51
N SER A 51 16.97 8.18 0.01
CA SER A 51 17.74 8.44 1.23
C SER A 51 18.74 9.59 1.07
N SER A 52 19.24 9.79 -0.15
CA SER A 52 20.18 10.86 -0.51
C SER A 52 19.49 12.12 -1.08
N ASP A 53 18.16 12.22 -0.97
CA ASP A 53 17.33 13.31 -1.52
C ASP A 53 17.55 13.57 -3.03
N GLN A 54 17.98 12.55 -3.77
CA GLN A 54 18.20 12.61 -5.21
C GLN A 54 16.87 12.38 -5.96
N THR A 55 15.85 13.16 -5.64
CA THR A 55 14.44 12.96 -6.08
C THR A 55 14.00 13.95 -7.15
N ARG A 56 14.91 14.38 -8.04
CA ARG A 56 14.68 15.42 -9.07
C ARG A 56 13.51 15.17 -10.05
N TRP A 57 12.95 13.96 -10.08
CA TRP A 57 11.78 13.62 -10.88
C TRP A 57 10.46 13.97 -10.17
N GLN A 58 10.49 14.20 -8.86
CA GLN A 58 9.36 14.74 -8.12
C GLN A 58 9.08 16.16 -8.59
N ARG A 59 7.78 16.49 -8.65
CA ARG A 59 7.31 17.80 -9.05
C ARG A 59 6.51 18.38 -7.89
N ASP A 60 6.72 19.67 -7.64
CA ASP A 60 5.96 20.40 -6.62
C ASP A 60 4.55 20.79 -7.09
N ASP A 61 4.20 20.50 -8.34
CA ASP A 61 2.90 20.74 -8.96
C ASP A 61 2.38 19.49 -9.67
N TYR A 62 1.08 19.49 -9.95
CA TYR A 62 0.43 18.43 -10.72
C TYR A 62 1.08 18.24 -12.10
N HIS A 63 1.05 17.01 -12.60
CA HIS A 63 1.63 16.70 -13.89
C HIS A 63 0.86 17.40 -15.02
N HIS A 64 1.52 18.21 -15.85
CA HIS A 64 0.85 19.00 -16.90
C HIS A 64 0.02 18.15 -17.86
N SER A 65 0.46 16.92 -18.18
CA SER A 65 -0.24 16.05 -19.11
C SER A 65 -1.48 15.45 -18.48
N LEU A 66 -1.46 15.26 -17.15
CA LEU A 66 -2.65 14.86 -16.42
C LEU A 66 -3.72 15.94 -16.58
N LEU A 67 -3.38 17.20 -16.29
CA LEU A 67 -4.31 18.32 -16.44
C LEU A 67 -4.82 18.47 -17.89
N LYS A 68 -3.92 18.40 -18.87
CA LYS A 68 -4.26 18.54 -20.29
C LYS A 68 -5.22 17.46 -20.79
N HIS A 69 -5.07 16.23 -20.33
CA HIS A 69 -5.84 15.07 -20.82
C HIS A 69 -6.90 14.55 -19.84
N TYR A 70 -7.06 15.21 -18.69
CA TYR A 70 -7.98 14.78 -17.64
C TYR A 70 -9.41 14.60 -18.16
N ALA A 71 -9.96 15.64 -18.80
CA ALA A 71 -11.35 15.65 -19.25
C ALA A 71 -11.66 14.58 -20.32
N SER A 72 -10.70 14.27 -21.19
CA SER A 72 -10.87 13.29 -22.27
C SER A 72 -10.64 11.85 -21.82
N THR A 73 -9.85 11.64 -20.77
CA THR A 73 -9.33 10.31 -20.43
C THR A 73 -9.86 9.80 -19.10
N LEU A 74 -9.99 10.65 -18.08
CA LEU A 74 -10.23 10.22 -16.69
C LEU A 74 -11.58 10.66 -16.15
N LYS A 75 -12.17 11.74 -16.67
CA LYS A 75 -13.47 12.23 -16.20
C LYS A 75 -14.54 11.14 -16.30
N GLY A 76 -15.22 10.87 -15.18
CA GLY A 76 -16.26 9.85 -15.07
C GLY A 76 -15.75 8.42 -14.85
N ARG A 77 -14.44 8.19 -14.73
CA ARG A 77 -13.91 6.93 -14.22
C ARG A 77 -14.00 6.90 -12.70
N ASP A 78 -14.32 5.76 -12.11
CA ASP A 78 -14.41 5.66 -10.65
C ASP A 78 -13.04 5.37 -10.02
N ASN A 79 -12.29 4.42 -10.59
CA ASN A 79 -11.05 3.89 -10.00
C ASN A 79 -9.83 4.24 -10.86
N ILE A 80 -8.75 4.68 -10.22
CA ILE A 80 -7.49 5.01 -10.90
C ILE A 80 -6.30 4.36 -10.18
N LEU A 81 -5.44 3.69 -10.95
CA LEU A 81 -4.17 3.15 -10.47
C LEU A 81 -3.01 4.06 -10.89
N VAL A 82 -2.15 4.42 -9.94
CA VAL A 82 -0.91 5.19 -10.18
C VAL A 82 0.30 4.34 -9.77
N PRO A 83 0.93 3.64 -10.72
CA PRO A 83 2.09 2.80 -10.42
C PRO A 83 3.33 3.65 -10.14
N LEU A 84 4.21 3.18 -9.24
CA LEU A 84 5.45 3.84 -8.85
C LEU A 84 5.21 5.30 -8.44
N CYS A 85 4.20 5.53 -7.60
CA CYS A 85 3.65 6.87 -7.38
C CYS A 85 4.61 7.81 -6.63
N GLY A 86 5.61 7.30 -5.93
CA GLY A 86 6.47 8.09 -5.05
C GLY A 86 5.61 8.94 -4.10
N LYS A 87 5.81 10.26 -4.13
CA LYS A 87 4.99 11.25 -3.41
C LYS A 87 4.23 12.21 -4.31
N THR A 88 3.87 11.78 -5.52
CA THR A 88 3.24 12.69 -6.50
C THR A 88 1.97 13.36 -5.95
N LYS A 89 1.84 14.67 -6.17
CA LYS A 89 0.62 15.44 -5.86
C LYS A 89 -0.59 15.02 -6.72
N ASP A 90 -0.34 14.28 -7.80
CA ASP A 90 -1.40 13.76 -8.66
C ASP A 90 -2.35 12.81 -7.91
N LEU A 91 -1.86 12.10 -6.88
CA LEU A 91 -2.72 11.22 -6.05
C LEU A 91 -3.85 12.02 -5.40
N GLN A 92 -3.50 13.12 -4.71
CA GLN A 92 -4.46 14.00 -4.05
C GLN A 92 -5.35 14.73 -5.06
N TYR A 93 -4.78 15.18 -6.17
CA TYR A 93 -5.56 15.83 -7.24
C TYR A 93 -6.67 14.89 -7.74
N LEU A 94 -6.32 13.65 -8.07
CA LEU A 94 -7.28 12.67 -8.58
C LEU A 94 -8.36 12.33 -7.55
N THR A 95 -8.02 12.18 -6.27
CA THR A 95 -9.05 11.97 -5.24
C THR A 95 -9.96 13.18 -5.04
N GLY A 96 -9.38 14.39 -5.08
CA GLY A 96 -10.14 15.65 -5.04
C GLY A 96 -11.04 15.86 -6.25
N GLN A 97 -10.75 15.22 -7.39
CA GLN A 97 -11.64 15.17 -8.56
C GLN A 97 -12.77 14.14 -8.45
N GLY A 98 -12.85 13.40 -7.34
CA GLY A 98 -13.91 12.42 -7.12
C GLY A 98 -13.57 10.98 -7.51
N HIS A 99 -12.28 10.65 -7.67
CA HIS A 99 -11.84 9.28 -7.99
C HIS A 99 -11.42 8.51 -6.74
N ASP A 100 -11.68 7.21 -6.71
CA ASP A 100 -11.01 6.28 -5.81
C ASP A 100 -9.64 5.92 -6.40
N VAL A 101 -8.57 6.21 -5.67
CA VAL A 101 -7.20 6.16 -6.18
C VAL A 101 -6.39 5.12 -5.42
N VAL A 102 -5.64 4.31 -6.16
CA VAL A 102 -4.66 3.37 -5.62
C VAL A 102 -3.28 3.71 -6.17
N GLY A 103 -2.34 4.04 -5.32
CA GLY A 103 -0.91 4.14 -5.64
C GLY A 103 -0.18 2.84 -5.31
N ILE A 104 0.86 2.51 -6.07
CA ILE A 104 1.82 1.46 -5.67
C ILE A 104 3.20 2.09 -5.56
N GLU A 105 3.87 1.95 -4.43
CA GLU A 105 5.19 2.53 -4.17
C GLU A 105 6.04 1.57 -3.31
N GLY A 106 7.33 1.42 -3.60
CA GLY A 106 8.18 0.53 -2.80
C GLY A 106 8.81 1.20 -1.59
N ILE A 107 9.10 2.49 -1.70
CA ILE A 107 9.98 3.21 -0.78
C ILE A 107 9.17 3.85 0.36
N HIS A 108 9.42 3.39 1.59
CA HIS A 108 8.73 3.89 2.78
C HIS A 108 8.85 5.40 2.97
N LYS A 109 10.05 5.95 2.75
CA LYS A 109 10.32 7.39 2.89
C LYS A 109 9.40 8.21 1.98
N ALA A 110 9.17 7.77 0.75
CA ALA A 110 8.29 8.44 -0.20
C ALA A 110 6.84 8.52 0.31
N ILE A 111 6.32 7.42 0.83
CA ILE A 111 4.95 7.33 1.37
C ILE A 111 4.80 8.14 2.65
N SER A 112 5.80 8.10 3.53
CA SER A 112 5.82 8.88 4.76
C SER A 112 5.86 10.38 4.48
N GLU A 113 6.70 10.83 3.54
CA GLU A 113 6.73 12.23 3.10
C GLU A 113 5.41 12.65 2.45
N PHE A 114 4.84 11.80 1.59
CA PHE A 114 3.53 12.04 1.00
C PHE A 114 2.46 12.28 2.07
N GLY A 115 2.37 11.42 3.08
CA GLY A 115 1.40 11.58 4.17
C GLY A 115 1.61 12.88 4.95
N ALA A 116 2.86 13.25 5.23
CA ALA A 116 3.20 14.49 5.93
C ALA A 116 2.87 15.76 5.11
N GLU A 117 3.01 15.69 3.79
CA GLU A 117 2.72 16.81 2.87
C GLU A 117 1.22 16.99 2.60
N ASN A 118 0.39 15.97 2.85
CA ASN A 118 -1.03 15.95 2.49
C ASN A 118 -1.96 15.82 3.72
N ALA A 119 -1.85 16.75 4.67
CA ALA A 119 -2.62 16.76 5.92
C ALA A 119 -4.15 16.88 5.75
N ASP A 120 -4.63 17.23 4.55
CA ASP A 120 -6.06 17.25 4.22
C ASP A 120 -6.66 15.84 4.07
N LEU A 121 -5.82 14.83 3.84
CA LEU A 121 -6.23 13.43 3.86
C LEU A 121 -6.56 13.03 5.30
N VAL A 122 -7.75 12.49 5.49
CA VAL A 122 -8.18 11.96 6.78
C VAL A 122 -7.60 10.58 6.98
N ALA A 123 -6.91 10.38 8.12
CA ALA A 123 -6.43 9.09 8.61
C ALA A 123 -5.48 8.36 7.65
N PHE A 124 -4.58 9.08 6.95
CA PHE A 124 -3.58 8.46 6.08
C PHE A 124 -2.50 7.74 6.88
N ASP A 125 -2.79 6.49 7.26
CA ASP A 125 -1.96 5.67 8.12
C ASP A 125 -1.80 4.25 7.57
N SER A 126 -0.79 3.52 8.05
CA SER A 126 -0.61 2.10 7.74
C SER A 126 -1.71 1.26 8.39
N LEU A 127 -2.37 0.42 7.59
CA LEU A 127 -3.37 -0.52 8.05
C LEU A 127 -2.67 -1.74 8.66
N THR A 128 -2.54 -1.73 9.99
CA THR A 128 -1.97 -2.86 10.72
C THR A 128 -2.95 -4.02 10.82
N ASP A 129 -2.59 -5.10 10.12
CA ASP A 129 -2.85 -6.51 10.48
C ASP A 129 -3.90 -7.34 9.71
N THR A 130 -4.65 -6.77 8.76
CA THR A 130 -5.58 -7.54 7.88
C THR A 130 -5.71 -6.96 6.46
N GLY A 131 -4.65 -6.33 5.94
CA GLY A 131 -4.66 -5.79 4.58
C GLY A 131 -4.92 -6.88 3.53
N GLU A 132 -5.87 -6.63 2.63
CA GLU A 132 -6.29 -7.51 1.52
C GLU A 132 -5.08 -8.02 0.69
N TYR A 133 -4.02 -7.22 0.63
CA TYR A 133 -2.85 -7.45 -0.23
C TYR A 133 -1.63 -8.04 0.51
N LYS A 134 -1.79 -8.51 1.75
CA LYS A 134 -0.74 -9.25 2.45
C LYS A 134 -0.50 -10.62 1.78
N PRO A 135 0.73 -11.17 1.83
CA PRO A 135 1.94 -10.62 2.44
C PRO A 135 2.72 -9.65 1.55
N TYR A 136 2.25 -9.39 0.33
CA TYR A 136 3.03 -8.71 -0.71
C TYR A 136 3.08 -7.19 -0.53
N PHE A 137 2.00 -6.60 -0.04
CA PHE A 137 1.90 -5.16 0.18
C PHE A 137 1.51 -4.82 1.62
N GLU A 138 2.18 -3.81 2.16
CA GLU A 138 1.68 -3.04 3.30
C GLU A 138 0.74 -1.95 2.76
N THR A 139 -0.44 -1.78 3.33
CA THR A 139 -1.43 -0.84 2.81
C THR A 139 -1.49 0.41 3.68
N TYR A 140 -1.33 1.57 3.07
CA TYR A 140 -1.69 2.86 3.64
C TYR A 140 -3.03 3.28 3.04
N SER A 141 -3.90 3.88 3.84
CA SER A 141 -5.20 4.34 3.36
C SER A 141 -5.52 5.67 4.00
N GLY A 142 -6.11 6.58 3.23
CA GLY A 142 -6.73 7.80 3.72
C GLY A 142 -7.97 8.11 2.90
N THR A 143 -8.71 9.13 3.31
CA THR A 143 -9.86 9.63 2.56
C THR A 143 -9.74 11.12 2.32
N ASP A 144 -10.12 11.56 1.13
CA ASP A 144 -10.22 12.98 0.84
C ASP A 144 -11.39 13.58 1.63
N ARG A 145 -11.13 14.64 2.40
CA ARG A 145 -12.15 15.27 3.25
C ARG A 145 -13.29 15.88 2.43
N SER A 146 -13.01 16.38 1.23
CA SER A 146 -13.98 17.12 0.42
C SER A 146 -14.89 16.19 -0.38
N THR A 147 -14.34 15.13 -0.96
CA THR A 147 -15.07 14.21 -1.83
C THR A 147 -15.48 12.91 -1.15
N SER A 148 -14.95 12.64 0.05
CA SER A 148 -15.08 11.34 0.75
C SER A 148 -14.55 10.16 -0.05
N LYS A 149 -13.71 10.40 -1.05
CA LYS A 149 -13.13 9.35 -1.88
C LYS A 149 -11.89 8.74 -1.26
N SER A 150 -11.66 7.45 -1.55
CA SER A 150 -10.57 6.71 -0.95
C SER A 150 -9.25 6.93 -1.71
N LEU A 151 -8.18 7.11 -0.94
CA LEU A 151 -6.81 7.02 -1.42
C LEU A 151 -6.13 5.87 -0.70
N LYS A 152 -5.64 4.87 -1.44
CA LYS A 152 -4.80 3.81 -0.89
C LYS A 152 -3.42 3.88 -1.52
N VAL A 153 -2.38 3.61 -0.74
CA VAL A 153 -1.02 3.39 -1.26
C VAL A 153 -0.55 2.01 -0.80
N LEU A 154 -0.30 1.14 -1.77
CA LEU A 154 0.23 -0.19 -1.54
C LEU A 154 1.75 -0.13 -1.56
N ARG A 155 2.34 -0.29 -0.37
CA ARG A 155 3.78 -0.35 -0.20
C ARG A 155 4.32 -1.72 -0.59
N GLY A 156 5.07 -1.81 -1.68
CA GLY A 156 5.70 -3.05 -2.14
C GLY A 156 6.32 -2.93 -3.52
N ASP A 157 6.91 -4.02 -4.01
CA ASP A 157 7.50 -4.06 -5.34
C ASP A 157 6.41 -4.18 -6.41
N PHE A 158 6.19 -3.11 -7.16
CA PHE A 158 5.23 -3.07 -8.27
C PHE A 158 5.49 -4.19 -9.30
N PHE A 159 6.75 -4.53 -9.58
CA PHE A 159 7.10 -5.53 -10.60
C PHE A 159 6.89 -6.97 -10.12
N LEU A 160 6.73 -7.19 -8.82
CA LEU A 160 6.39 -8.49 -8.23
C LEU A 160 4.87 -8.66 -8.01
N SER A 161 4.07 -7.64 -8.33
CA SER A 161 2.61 -7.62 -8.14
C SER A 161 1.85 -8.67 -8.95
N GLY A 162 2.41 -9.14 -10.07
CA GLY A 162 1.76 -10.12 -10.95
C GLY A 162 1.35 -11.42 -10.23
N ALA A 163 2.13 -11.86 -9.24
CA ALA A 163 1.82 -13.05 -8.44
C ALA A 163 0.80 -12.80 -7.31
N ALA A 164 0.57 -11.53 -6.93
CA ALA A 164 -0.30 -11.14 -5.83
C ALA A 164 -1.72 -10.78 -6.30
N VAL A 165 -1.85 -10.23 -7.51
CA VAL A 165 -3.11 -9.67 -8.04
C VAL A 165 -4.00 -10.73 -8.70
N GLU A 166 -3.46 -11.88 -9.12
CA GLU A 166 -4.24 -12.99 -9.68
C GLU A 166 -5.18 -13.66 -8.66
N GLY A 167 -4.92 -13.51 -7.35
CA GLY A 167 -5.76 -14.06 -6.27
C GLY A 167 -6.98 -13.21 -5.89
N SER A 168 -7.03 -11.95 -6.32
CA SER A 168 -8.13 -11.00 -6.05
C SER A 168 -8.75 -10.54 -7.37
N THR A 169 -9.20 -11.47 -8.22
CA THR A 169 -9.88 -11.15 -9.48
C THR A 169 -11.33 -10.67 -9.27
N THR A 170 -11.51 -9.69 -8.39
CA THR A 170 -12.57 -8.69 -8.48
C THR A 170 -11.96 -7.29 -8.57
N TRP A 171 -10.84 -7.14 -9.27
CA TRP A 171 -10.52 -5.89 -9.95
C TRP A 171 -11.32 -5.90 -11.25
N GLY A 172 -12.49 -5.25 -11.28
CA GLY A 172 -13.40 -5.16 -12.44
C GLY A 172 -12.85 -4.35 -13.62
N GLY A 173 -11.58 -4.53 -13.96
CA GLY A 173 -10.92 -3.95 -15.12
C GLY A 173 -10.27 -5.07 -15.91
N GLN A 174 -11.03 -5.64 -16.82
CA GLN A 174 -10.53 -6.49 -17.89
C GLN A 174 -9.46 -5.67 -18.64
N TRP A 175 -8.17 -5.98 -18.44
CA TRP A 175 -7.12 -5.47 -19.31
C TRP A 175 -7.36 -6.12 -20.66
N GLY A 176 -8.12 -5.41 -21.50
CA GLY A 176 -8.36 -5.78 -22.88
C GLY A 176 -7.01 -5.91 -23.55
N GLY A 177 -6.57 -7.16 -23.70
CA GLY A 177 -5.63 -7.52 -24.73
C GLY A 177 -6.26 -7.13 -26.05
N GLY A 178 -5.51 -6.39 -26.85
CA GLY A 178 -5.85 -6.24 -28.24
C GLY A 178 -4.87 -5.35 -28.97
N PRO A 179 -4.83 -5.47 -30.30
CA PRO A 179 -4.82 -6.71 -31.09
C PRO A 179 -3.42 -7.32 -31.22
#